data_AF-A0A967LE63-F1
#
_entry.id   AF-A0A967LE63-F1
#
_cell.length_a   1.000
_cell.length_b   1.000
_cell.length_c   1.000
_cell.angle_alpha   90.00
_cell.angle_beta   90.00
_cell.angle_gamma   90.00
#
_symmetry.space_group_name_H-M   'P 1'
#
loop_
_entity.id
_entity.type
_entity.pdbx_description
1 polymer ?
#
loop_
_entity_poly.entity_id
_entity_poly.type
_entity_poly.pdbx_seq_one_letter_code
_entity_poly.pdbx_strand_id
1 'polypeptide(L)'
;AHVIGKDILVPAHSIYWPCMLHAIGMTDEQMPTLLVHGFLNIRGEKMSSSLGNVVDPDELADRFGVDALRYYLVRDTVTGK
;
A
#
# COMPACT_ATOMS: atom_id res chain seq x y z
N ALA A 1 -4.61 1.38 -12.09
CA ALA A 1 -4.81 1.80 -10.69
C ALA A 1 -3.46 2.07 -10.06
N HIS A 2 -3.34 3.14 -9.29
CA HIS A 2 -2.13 3.50 -8.55
C HIS A 2 -2.26 2.99 -7.11
N VAL A 3 -1.52 1.92 -6.77
CA VAL A 3 -1.61 1.25 -5.47
C VAL A 3 -0.58 1.85 -4.52
N ILE A 4 -1.03 2.43 -3.41
CA ILE A 4 -0.16 3.12 -2.46
C ILE A 4 -0.57 2.89 -1.01
N GLY A 5 0.39 3.05 -0.10
CA GLY A 5 0.13 3.15 1.33
C GLY A 5 -0.51 4.50 1.69
N LYS A 6 -1.33 4.51 2.75
CA LYS A 6 -2.00 5.72 3.25
C LYS A 6 -1.05 6.83 3.71
N ASP A 7 0.20 6.50 4.01
CA ASP A 7 1.25 7.42 4.46
C ASP A 7 1.68 8.42 3.38
N ILE A 8 1.58 8.04 2.11
CA ILE A 8 1.93 8.90 0.97
C ILE A 8 0.71 9.41 0.21
N LEU A 9 -0.51 9.20 0.72
CA LEU A 9 -1.74 9.65 0.07
C LEU A 9 -1.80 11.18 0.00
N VAL A 10 -1.82 11.84 1.16
CA VAL A 10 -1.97 13.29 1.27
C VAL A 10 -0.65 13.92 1.75
N PRO A 11 -0.13 14.98 1.10
CA PRO A 11 -0.62 15.62 -0.12
C PRO A 11 -0.03 15.04 -1.41
N ALA A 12 0.93 14.12 -1.32
CA ALA A 12 1.76 13.75 -2.46
C ALA A 12 0.97 13.14 -3.63
N HIS A 13 0.15 12.12 -3.39
CA HIS A 13 -0.53 11.38 -4.45
C HIS A 13 -1.98 11.82 -4.69
N SER A 14 -2.62 12.47 -3.73
CA SER A 14 -3.98 12.99 -3.87
C SER A 14 -4.05 14.45 -4.34
N ILE A 15 -2.94 15.20 -4.29
CA ILE A 15 -2.90 16.62 -4.67
C ILE A 15 -1.78 16.89 -5.67
N TYR A 16 -0.52 16.74 -5.25
CA TYR A 16 0.61 17.20 -6.07
C TYR A 16 0.70 16.44 -7.38
N TRP A 17 0.64 15.11 -7.31
CA TRP A 17 0.74 14.28 -8.50
C TRP A 17 -0.41 14.52 -9.49
N PRO A 18 -1.70 14.55 -9.10
CA PRO A 18 -2.77 14.97 -9.99
C PRO A 18 -2.58 16.34 -10.65
N CYS A 19 -2.13 17.35 -9.89
CA CYS A 19 -1.83 18.66 -10.45
C CYS A 19 -0.72 18.60 -11.50
N MET A 20 0.32 17.79 -11.27
CA MET A 20 1.40 17.58 -12.25
C MET A 20 0.90 16.86 -13.50
N LEU A 21 0.01 15.86 -13.36
CA LEU A 21 -0.59 15.15 -14.48
C LEU A 21 -1.47 16.07 -15.34
N HIS A 22 -2.28 16.93 -14.71
CA HIS A 22 -3.01 17.96 -15.45
C HIS A 22 -2.09 18.95 -16.16
N ALA A 23 -0.98 19.36 -15.53
CA ALA A 23 -0.03 20.28 -16.12
C ALA A 23 0.65 19.74 -17.39
N ILE A 24 0.76 18.41 -17.53
CA ILE A 24 1.28 17.76 -18.75
C ILE A 24 0.17 17.41 -19.78
N GLY A 25 -1.07 17.88 -19.55
CA GLY A 25 -2.17 17.73 -20.49
C GLY A 25 -2.97 16.43 -20.37
N MET A 26 -2.85 15.71 -19.25
CA MET A 26 -3.63 14.50 -18.99
C MET A 26 -5.09 14.84 -18.68
N THR A 27 -6.02 14.16 -19.33
CA THR A 27 -7.47 14.34 -19.12
C THR A 27 -7.96 13.60 -17.88
N ASP A 28 -9.11 14.02 -17.35
CA ASP A 28 -9.75 13.37 -16.19
C ASP A 28 -10.02 11.87 -16.43
N GLU A 29 -10.28 11.48 -17.67
CA GLU A 29 -10.52 10.08 -18.07
C GLU A 29 -9.24 9.23 -18.06
N GLN A 30 -8.09 9.87 -18.27
CA GLN A 30 -6.79 9.22 -18.21
C GLN A 30 -6.30 9.09 -16.76
N MET A 31 -6.86 9.87 -15.83
CA MET A 31 -6.41 9.92 -14.45
C MET A 31 -6.49 8.55 -13.77
N PRO A 32 -5.39 8.09 -13.15
CA PRO A 32 -5.37 6.79 -12.51
C PRO A 32 -6.17 6.80 -11.21
N THR A 33 -7.02 5.79 -11.02
CA THR A 33 -7.70 5.55 -9.75
C THR A 33 -6.68 5.20 -8.66
N LEU A 34 -6.77 5.88 -7.51
CA LEU A 34 -5.95 5.57 -6.33
C LEU A 34 -6.55 4.38 -5.57
N LEU A 35 -5.76 3.34 -5.36
CA LEU A 35 -6.10 2.23 -4.46
C LEU A 35 -5.21 2.34 -3.22
N VAL A 36 -5.81 2.78 -2.11
CA VAL A 36 -5.05 3.10 -0.89
C VAL A 36 -5.24 2.00 0.15
N HIS A 37 -4.12 1.44 0.61
CA HIS A 37 -4.13 0.45 1.68
C HIS A 37 -3.59 1.02 3.00
N GLY A 38 -4.05 0.42 4.10
CA GLY A 38 -3.56 0.72 5.44
C GLY A 38 -2.17 0.15 5.74
N PHE A 39 -1.76 0.27 7.01
CA PHE A 39 -0.58 -0.44 7.50
C PHE A 39 -0.94 -1.89 7.82
N LEU A 40 -0.01 -2.80 7.55
CA LEU A 40 -0.05 -4.13 8.09
C LEU A 40 0.33 -4.06 9.58
N ASN A 41 -0.54 -4.58 10.43
CA ASN A 41 -0.32 -4.62 11.87
C ASN A 41 0.07 -6.03 12.30
N ILE A 42 1.05 -6.14 13.18
CA ILE A 42 1.44 -7.41 13.79
C ILE A 42 1.03 -7.35 15.25
N ARG A 43 0.15 -8.26 15.68
CA ARG A 43 -0.40 -8.33 17.04
C ARG A 43 -1.04 -7.01 17.51
N GLY A 44 -1.64 -6.26 16.59
CA GLY A 44 -2.28 -4.97 16.87
C GLY A 44 -1.35 -3.76 16.88
N GLU A 45 -0.03 -3.97 16.72
CA GLU A 45 0.93 -2.87 16.61
C GLU A 45 1.42 -2.68 15.18
N LYS A 46 1.70 -1.43 14.83
CA LYS A 46 2.32 -1.08 13.57
C LYS A 46 3.75 -1.67 13.54
N MET A 47 4.13 -2.28 12.42
CA MET A 47 5.52 -2.67 12.21
C MET A 47 6.45 -1.45 12.23
N SER A 48 7.55 -1.56 12.96
CA SER A 48 8.60 -0.55 13.04
C SER A 48 9.95 -1.21 13.27
N SER A 49 10.96 -0.77 12.52
CA SER A 49 12.35 -1.21 12.73
C SER A 49 12.86 -0.90 14.14
N SER A 50 12.37 0.18 14.77
CA SER A 50 12.75 0.53 16.15
C SER A 50 12.14 -0.37 17.22
N LEU A 51 10.96 -0.94 16.95
CA LEU A 51 10.29 -1.89 17.85
C LEU A 51 10.80 -3.33 17.63
N GLY A 52 11.62 -3.56 16.59
CA GLY A 52 12.14 -4.88 16.25
C GLY A 52 11.07 -5.89 15.84
N ASN A 53 9.85 -5.43 15.54
CA ASN A 53 8.70 -6.26 15.17
C ASN A 53 8.48 -6.34 13.65
N VAL A 54 9.50 -5.95 12.86
CA VAL A 54 9.47 -6.12 11.40
C VAL A 54 9.59 -7.60 11.09
N VAL A 55 8.76 -8.08 10.18
CA VAL A 55 8.80 -9.46 9.71
C VAL A 55 9.25 -9.46 8.26
N ASP A 56 10.23 -10.32 7.97
CA ASP A 56 10.72 -10.54 6.63
C ASP A 56 9.70 -11.39 5.82
N PRO A 57 9.17 -10.88 4.71
CA PRO A 57 8.25 -11.65 3.87
C PRO A 57 8.90 -12.90 3.25
N ASP A 58 10.21 -12.91 3.02
CA ASP A 58 10.90 -14.05 2.43
C ASP A 58 10.98 -15.20 3.44
N GLU A 59 11.30 -14.90 4.71
CA GLU A 59 11.26 -15.89 5.80
C GLU A 59 9.85 -16.49 5.99
N LEU A 60 8.80 -15.66 5.85
CA LEU A 60 7.42 -16.14 5.91
C LEU A 60 7.06 -17.00 4.70
N ALA A 61 7.51 -16.62 3.51
CA ALA A 61 7.27 -17.35 2.28
C ALA A 61 7.93 -18.73 2.31
N ASP A 62 9.16 -18.82 2.81
CA ASP A 62 9.87 -20.09 3.00
C ASP A 62 9.16 -21.01 4.01
N ARG A 63 8.57 -20.42 5.06
CA ARG A 63 7.90 -21.17 6.12
C ARG A 63 6.48 -21.62 5.78
N PHE A 64 5.69 -20.80 5.10
CA PHE A 64 4.26 -21.02 4.87
C PHE A 64 3.88 -21.22 3.39
N GLY A 65 4.81 -20.96 2.47
CA GLY A 65 4.57 -20.97 1.04
C GLY A 65 4.12 -19.61 0.52
N VAL A 66 4.62 -19.25 -0.67
CA VAL A 66 4.36 -17.96 -1.34
C VAL A 66 2.86 -17.71 -1.54
N ASP A 67 2.11 -18.74 -1.97
CA ASP A 67 0.68 -18.59 -2.28
C ASP A 67 -0.16 -18.37 -1.02
N ALA A 68 0.17 -19.06 0.07
CA ALA A 68 -0.49 -18.87 1.35
C ALA A 68 -0.23 -17.46 1.90
N LEU A 69 1.01 -16.98 1.81
CA LEU A 69 1.37 -15.63 2.23
C LEU A 69 0.64 -14.56 1.41
N ARG A 70 0.63 -14.69 0.08
CA ARG A 70 -0.10 -13.77 -0.81
C ARG A 70 -1.59 -13.74 -0.49
N TYR A 71 -2.21 -14.90 -0.32
CA TYR A 71 -3.62 -14.98 0.03
C TYR A 71 -3.91 -14.28 1.35
N TYR A 72 -3.09 -14.54 2.37
CA TYR A 72 -3.23 -13.90 3.67
C TYR A 72 -3.11 -12.37 3.58
N LEU A 73 -2.07 -11.86 2.92
CA LEU A 73 -1.83 -10.42 2.78
C LEU A 73 -2.98 -9.72 2.06
N VAL A 74 -3.45 -10.28 0.93
CA VAL A 74 -4.54 -9.68 0.16
C VAL A 74 -5.87 -9.73 0.93
N ARG A 75 -6.11 -10.79 1.70
CA ARG A 75 -7.32 -10.94 2.51
C ARG A 75 -7.34 -10.00 3.71
N ASP A 76 -6.22 -9.86 4.41
CA ASP A 76 -6.11 -9.11 5.66
C ASP A 76 -5.94 -7.60 5.42
N THR A 77 -5.32 -7.23 4.29
CA THR A 77 -5.12 -5.83 3.93
C THR A 77 -6.46 -5.16 3.64
N VAL A 78 -6.83 -4.19 4.48
CA VAL A 78 -7.98 -3.33 4.22
C VAL A 78 -7.57 -2.25 3.22
N THR A 79 -8.16 -2.32 2.03
CA THR A 79 -8.18 -1.21 1.08
C THR A 79 -9.41 -0.35 1.34
N GLY A 80 -9.23 0.96 1.46
CA GLY A 80 -10.37 1.88 1.53
C GLY A 80 -11.16 1.81 0.23
N LYS A 81 -12.47 1.58 0.33
CA LYS A 81 -13.43 2.00 -0.70
C LYS A 81 -13.87 3.42 -0.40
#